data_AF-A0A837DBJ7-F1
#
_entry.id   AF-A0A837DBJ7-F1
#
_cell.length_a   1.000
_cell.length_b   1.000
_cell.length_c   1.000
_cell.angle_alpha   90.00
_cell.angle_beta   90.00
_cell.angle_gamma   90.00
#
_symmetry.space_group_name_H-M   'P 1'
#
loop_
_entity.id
_entity.type
_entity.pdbx_description
1 polymer ?
#
loop_
_entity_poly.entity_id
_entity_poly.type
_entity_poly.pdbx_seq_one_letter_code
_entity_poly.pdbx_strand_id
1 'polypeptide(L)'
;MTTKSEVADSRRPRGLADLVGNISYEVMPFKSVERAVLADVPTSIPLTVTVTEAKGIDTTLDFTERLMRHGYTVTPHLAARQFVDDNHVREVIDRLQTAGVNSVFIVGGDAPKPAGRFHSAYMLLQAMQELGHPFSEVGIGGYPEGHANIPQSDIELALKQKAPLATRILTQICFDANTTANWAAGVAKSGIDLPIYVGMPGPVNRQKLVRISAGIGLGQSARFLQKQQNLLWRFLLPGGYNPTKLARRLGSAVPKVRSNIRGLHIFTFNEIQKTEQWRRKLLASVSEKDKR
;
A
#
# COMPACT_ATOMS: atom_id res chain seq x y z
N MET A 1 22.30 -21.48 22.50
CA MET A 1 22.96 -21.29 21.19
C MET A 1 21.92 -21.56 20.11
N THR A 2 21.26 -20.51 19.64
CA THR A 2 20.26 -20.56 18.58
C THR A 2 20.75 -19.63 17.48
N THR A 3 20.93 -20.19 16.30
CA THR A 3 21.73 -19.67 15.19
C THR A 3 21.08 -18.47 14.50
N LYS A 4 21.91 -17.44 14.26
CA LYS A 4 21.73 -16.19 13.48
C LYS A 4 21.36 -16.42 11.99
N SER A 5 20.37 -17.27 11.69
CA SER A 5 20.14 -17.78 10.33
C SER A 5 19.03 -17.11 9.50
N GLU A 6 18.33 -16.07 9.99
CA GLU A 6 17.22 -15.45 9.22
C GLU A 6 17.37 -13.96 8.88
N VAL A 7 18.52 -13.34 9.18
CA VAL A 7 18.79 -11.92 8.84
C VAL A 7 19.57 -11.77 7.52
N ALA A 8 19.66 -12.84 6.71
CA ALA A 8 20.50 -12.89 5.51
C ALA A 8 19.73 -13.21 4.22
N ASP A 9 18.65 -12.49 3.92
CA ASP A 9 18.03 -12.50 2.57
C ASP A 9 18.00 -11.10 1.90
N SER A 10 18.96 -10.25 2.23
CA SER A 10 19.06 -8.88 1.72
C SER A 10 19.91 -8.72 0.45
N ARG A 11 20.27 -9.80 -0.26
CA ARG A 11 21.29 -9.72 -1.35
C ARG A 11 20.99 -10.44 -2.66
N ARG A 12 19.83 -11.10 -2.85
CA ARG A 12 19.47 -11.62 -4.18
C ARG A 12 18.70 -10.56 -4.99
N PRO A 13 19.09 -10.28 -6.25
CA PRO A 13 18.27 -9.48 -7.16
C PRO A 13 16.92 -10.16 -7.32
N ARG A 14 15.84 -9.50 -6.89
CA ARG A 14 14.49 -10.07 -6.93
C ARG A 14 13.92 -9.96 -8.34
N GLY A 15 13.71 -11.11 -8.98
CA GLY A 15 13.12 -11.20 -10.30
C GLY A 15 11.59 -11.04 -10.26
N LEU A 16 10.94 -11.18 -11.41
CA LEU A 16 9.49 -11.13 -11.50
C LEU A 16 8.81 -12.19 -10.61
N ALA A 17 9.38 -13.39 -10.49
CA ALA A 17 8.84 -14.46 -9.65
C ALA A 17 8.73 -14.04 -8.19
N ASP A 18 9.80 -13.47 -7.64
CA ASP A 18 9.86 -13.00 -6.26
C ASP A 18 8.86 -11.89 -5.98
N LEU A 19 8.74 -10.93 -6.90
CA LEU A 19 7.82 -9.81 -6.77
C LEU A 19 6.36 -10.27 -6.78
N VAL A 20 6.02 -11.22 -7.66
CA VAL A 20 4.64 -11.73 -7.80
C VAL A 20 4.30 -12.73 -6.68
N GLY A 21 5.29 -13.48 -6.19
CA GLY A 21 5.13 -14.35 -5.02
C GLY A 21 4.79 -13.58 -3.74
N ASN A 22 5.20 -12.31 -3.64
CA ASN A 22 4.95 -11.43 -2.50
C ASN A 22 3.97 -10.31 -2.87
N ILE A 23 2.71 -10.68 -3.13
CA ILE A 23 1.62 -9.77 -3.48
C ILE A 23 0.65 -9.56 -2.30
N SER A 24 0.19 -8.33 -2.12
CA SER A 24 -0.94 -7.96 -1.26
C SER A 24 -1.96 -7.11 -2.02
N TYR A 25 -3.20 -7.03 -1.53
CA TYR A 25 -4.30 -6.31 -2.17
C TYR A 25 -4.84 -5.17 -1.31
N GLU A 26 -5.09 -4.02 -1.92
CA GLU A 26 -5.88 -2.95 -1.29
C GLU A 26 -7.36 -3.10 -1.64
N VAL A 27 -8.20 -3.05 -0.62
CA VAL A 27 -9.65 -3.13 -0.75
C VAL A 27 -10.34 -1.96 -0.06
N MET A 28 -11.45 -1.50 -0.63
CA MET A 28 -12.27 -0.44 -0.02
C MET A 28 -13.38 -1.04 0.84
N PRO A 29 -13.76 -0.41 1.97
CA PRO A 29 -14.72 -0.95 2.90
C PRO A 29 -16.17 -0.78 2.41
N PHE A 30 -16.56 -1.62 1.45
CA PHE A 30 -17.92 -1.73 0.91
C PHE A 30 -18.44 -3.16 1.06
N LYS A 31 -19.73 -3.32 1.37
CA LYS A 31 -20.38 -4.63 1.49
C LYS A 31 -20.25 -5.50 0.23
N SER A 32 -20.25 -4.89 -0.96
CA SER A 32 -20.03 -5.60 -2.22
C SER A 32 -18.59 -6.13 -2.36
N VAL A 33 -17.62 -5.40 -1.83
CA VAL A 33 -16.20 -5.80 -1.85
C VAL A 33 -15.97 -6.96 -0.90
N GLU A 34 -16.59 -6.95 0.28
CA GLU A 34 -16.52 -8.06 1.24
C GLU A 34 -16.93 -9.38 0.57
N ARG A 35 -18.12 -9.41 -0.06
CA ARG A 35 -18.60 -10.59 -0.79
C ARG A 35 -17.64 -11.05 -1.89
N ALA A 36 -17.06 -10.12 -2.64
CA ALA A 36 -16.11 -10.45 -3.71
C ALA A 36 -14.77 -10.97 -3.16
N VAL A 37 -14.30 -10.43 -2.03
CA VAL A 37 -13.09 -10.94 -1.35
C VAL A 37 -13.31 -12.38 -0.91
N LEU A 38 -14.42 -12.65 -0.21
CA LEU A 38 -14.74 -14.00 0.28
C LEU A 38 -14.93 -15.02 -0.85
N ALA A 39 -15.44 -14.57 -2.01
CA ALA A 39 -15.67 -15.45 -3.15
C ALA A 39 -14.39 -15.76 -3.94
N ASP A 40 -13.52 -14.77 -4.15
CA ASP A 40 -12.44 -14.89 -5.12
C ASP A 40 -11.03 -14.90 -4.50
N VAL A 41 -10.80 -14.29 -3.34
CA VAL A 41 -9.43 -14.06 -2.81
C VAL A 41 -9.05 -15.12 -1.77
N PRO A 42 -7.95 -15.86 -1.96
CA PRO A 42 -7.43 -16.77 -0.94
C PRO A 42 -7.01 -16.02 0.34
N THR A 43 -7.22 -16.63 1.51
CA THR A 43 -6.81 -16.05 2.81
C THR A 43 -5.30 -15.87 2.96
N SER A 44 -4.51 -16.57 2.14
CA SER A 44 -3.06 -16.40 2.05
C SER A 44 -2.61 -15.07 1.42
N ILE A 45 -3.53 -14.29 0.85
CA ILE A 45 -3.22 -12.97 0.28
C ILE A 45 -3.47 -11.90 1.36
N PRO A 46 -2.42 -11.19 1.83
CA PRO A 46 -2.61 -10.10 2.79
C PRO A 46 -3.44 -8.98 2.17
N LEU A 47 -4.34 -8.41 2.98
CA LEU A 47 -5.22 -7.32 2.59
C LEU A 47 -4.83 -6.03 3.32
N THR A 48 -4.91 -4.89 2.62
CA THR A 48 -5.00 -3.57 3.27
C THR A 48 -6.40 -3.03 3.07
N VAL A 49 -6.94 -2.32 4.07
CA VAL A 49 -8.26 -1.69 3.98
C VAL A 49 -8.10 -0.18 3.93
N THR A 50 -8.54 0.43 2.84
CA THR A 50 -8.47 1.87 2.64
C THR A 50 -9.36 2.62 3.61
N VAL A 51 -8.86 3.75 4.12
CA VAL A 51 -9.63 4.74 4.87
C VAL A 51 -10.07 5.88 3.95
N THR A 52 -11.30 6.36 4.11
CA THR A 52 -11.80 7.54 3.40
C THR A 52 -12.20 8.63 4.37
N GLU A 53 -12.02 9.89 3.97
CA GLU A 53 -12.47 11.04 4.76
C GLU A 53 -13.96 10.93 5.09
N ALA A 54 -14.76 10.67 4.05
CA ALA A 54 -16.22 10.63 4.08
C ALA A 54 -16.83 9.69 5.12
N LYS A 55 -16.15 8.57 5.39
CA LYS A 55 -16.69 7.47 6.20
C LYS A 55 -16.04 7.33 7.57
N GLY A 56 -15.02 8.15 7.85
CA GLY A 56 -14.23 8.04 9.06
C GLY A 56 -13.39 6.76 9.14
N ILE A 57 -12.64 6.66 10.23
CA ILE A 57 -11.76 5.52 10.49
C ILE A 57 -12.56 4.28 10.91
N ASP A 58 -13.67 4.43 11.63
CA ASP A 58 -14.46 3.32 12.15
C ASP A 58 -14.96 2.37 11.07
N THR A 59 -15.36 2.90 9.91
CA THR A 59 -15.76 2.04 8.77
C THR A 59 -14.62 1.12 8.33
N THR A 60 -13.38 1.59 8.41
CA THR A 60 -12.17 0.81 8.09
C THR A 60 -11.91 -0.24 9.15
N LEU A 61 -12.04 0.12 10.43
CA LEU A 61 -11.84 -0.78 11.57
C LEU A 61 -12.91 -1.91 11.59
N ASP A 62 -14.18 -1.55 11.44
CA ASP A 62 -15.29 -2.52 11.35
C ASP A 62 -15.10 -3.52 10.21
N PHE A 63 -14.66 -3.03 9.04
CA PHE A 63 -14.42 -3.88 7.86
C PHE A 63 -13.21 -4.79 8.06
N THR A 64 -12.16 -4.27 8.70
CA THR A 64 -10.97 -5.04 9.08
C THR A 64 -11.34 -6.21 9.99
N GLU A 65 -12.10 -5.95 11.06
CA GLU A 65 -12.57 -6.98 11.99
C GLU A 65 -13.42 -8.05 11.29
N ARG A 66 -14.33 -7.64 10.39
CA ARG A 66 -15.15 -8.60 9.63
C ARG A 66 -14.30 -9.53 8.77
N LEU A 67 -13.35 -8.99 8.01
CA LEU A 67 -12.46 -9.81 7.19
C LEU A 67 -11.57 -10.73 8.05
N MET A 68 -11.11 -10.25 9.20
CA MET A 68 -10.33 -11.08 10.12
C MET A 68 -11.12 -12.26 10.68
N ARG A 69 -12.42 -12.10 10.97
CA ARG A 69 -13.30 -13.23 11.37
C ARG A 69 -13.40 -14.31 10.29
N HIS A 70 -13.10 -13.98 9.03
CA HIS A 70 -13.03 -14.93 7.91
C HIS A 70 -11.61 -15.50 7.70
N GLY A 71 -10.65 -15.21 8.58
CA GLY A 71 -9.29 -15.77 8.53
C GLY A 71 -8.31 -15.02 7.64
N TYR A 72 -8.63 -13.80 7.20
CA TYR A 72 -7.69 -12.97 6.44
C TYR A 72 -6.71 -12.24 7.37
N THR A 73 -5.47 -12.09 6.92
CA THR A 73 -4.53 -11.11 7.49
C THR A 73 -4.82 -9.74 6.90
N VAL A 74 -5.16 -8.78 7.76
CA VAL A 74 -5.65 -7.46 7.32
C VAL A 74 -4.88 -6.34 7.99
N THR A 75 -4.47 -5.34 7.20
CA THR A 75 -3.81 -4.11 7.64
C THR A 75 -4.75 -2.92 7.41
N PRO A 76 -5.38 -2.35 8.44
CA PRO A 76 -6.18 -1.13 8.29
C PRO A 76 -5.29 0.07 7.98
N HIS A 77 -5.79 0.98 7.13
CA HIS A 77 -5.21 2.30 6.99
C HIS A 77 -5.65 3.20 8.15
N LEU A 78 -4.70 3.82 8.83
CA LEU A 78 -4.95 4.79 9.88
C LEU A 78 -4.52 6.18 9.37
N ALA A 79 -5.50 7.04 9.10
CA ALA A 79 -5.26 8.39 8.62
C ALA A 79 -5.06 9.35 9.79
N ALA A 80 -3.85 9.86 9.97
CA ALA A 80 -3.48 10.76 11.07
C ALA A 80 -4.47 11.91 11.26
N ARG A 81 -4.90 12.55 10.17
CA ARG A 81 -5.82 13.70 10.22
C ARG A 81 -7.25 13.36 10.67
N GLN A 82 -7.59 12.09 10.88
CA GLN A 82 -8.86 11.66 11.49
C GLN A 82 -8.74 11.38 12.99
N PHE A 83 -7.53 11.38 13.56
CA PHE A 83 -7.33 11.27 15.00
C PHE A 83 -7.47 12.63 15.69
N VAL A 84 -8.05 12.62 16.89
CA VAL A 84 -8.37 13.83 17.65
C VAL A 84 -7.25 14.12 18.65
N ASP A 85 -6.99 13.16 19.54
CA ASP A 85 -6.01 13.25 20.62
C ASP A 85 -5.44 11.86 20.96
N ASP A 86 -4.61 11.80 22.01
CA ASP A 86 -3.91 10.58 22.42
C ASP A 86 -4.85 9.53 23.02
N ASN A 87 -6.00 9.94 23.57
CA ASN A 87 -7.02 9.02 24.04
C ASN A 87 -7.66 8.28 22.87
N HIS A 88 -8.02 9.01 21.81
CA HIS A 88 -8.51 8.38 20.58
C HIS A 88 -7.46 7.45 19.95
N VAL A 89 -6.16 7.80 20.00
CA VAL A 89 -5.10 6.87 19.57
C VAL A 89 -5.08 5.59 20.40
N ARG A 90 -5.15 5.70 21.74
CA ARG A 90 -5.19 4.54 22.65
C ARG A 90 -6.40 3.66 22.38
N GLU A 91 -7.59 4.24 22.24
CA GLU A 91 -8.83 3.52 21.94
C GLU A 91 -8.73 2.70 20.64
N VAL A 92 -8.16 3.29 19.58
CA VAL A 92 -7.96 2.57 18.31
C VAL A 92 -6.91 1.48 18.44
N ILE A 93 -5.82 1.71 19.17
CA ILE A 93 -4.80 0.67 19.46
C ILE A 93 -5.44 -0.51 20.20
N ASP A 94 -6.16 -0.25 21.29
CA ASP A 94 -6.77 -1.28 22.14
C ASP A 94 -7.81 -2.08 21.37
N ARG A 95 -8.61 -1.41 20.54
CA ARG A 95 -9.59 -2.04 19.65
C ARG A 95 -8.93 -2.99 18.66
N LEU A 96 -7.87 -2.53 17.98
CA LEU A 96 -7.14 -3.33 17.00
C LEU A 96 -6.40 -4.50 17.65
N GLN A 97 -5.82 -4.29 18.83
CA GLN A 97 -5.19 -5.35 19.62
C GLN A 97 -6.20 -6.42 20.03
N THR A 98 -7.38 -6.00 20.52
CA THR A 98 -8.48 -6.91 20.89
C THR A 98 -8.98 -7.72 19.68
N ALA A 99 -9.00 -7.10 18.49
CA ALA A 99 -9.32 -7.78 17.24
C ALA A 99 -8.21 -8.73 16.73
N GLY A 100 -7.02 -8.72 17.36
CA GLY A 100 -5.86 -9.53 16.96
C GLY A 100 -5.07 -8.96 15.77
N VAL A 101 -5.24 -7.68 15.45
CA VAL A 101 -4.51 -7.01 14.36
C VAL A 101 -3.04 -6.88 14.75
N ASN A 102 -2.15 -7.34 13.86
CA ASN A 102 -0.69 -7.27 14.05
C ASN A 102 0.00 -6.21 13.18
N SER A 103 -0.73 -5.67 12.18
CA SER A 103 -0.18 -4.82 11.14
C SER A 103 -1.07 -3.60 10.91
N VAL A 104 -0.49 -2.41 10.84
CA VAL A 104 -1.19 -1.14 10.54
C VAL A 104 -0.48 -0.36 9.43
N PHE A 105 -1.23 0.43 8.66
CA PHE A 105 -0.66 1.30 7.62
C PHE A 105 -0.96 2.77 7.91
N ILE A 106 0.07 3.55 8.22
CA ILE A 106 -0.09 4.92 8.67
C ILE A 106 0.04 5.90 7.50
N VAL A 107 -1.00 6.71 7.31
CA VAL A 107 -1.06 7.73 6.26
C VAL A 107 -1.40 9.10 6.83
N GLY A 108 -1.03 10.17 6.13
CA GLY A 108 -1.39 11.53 6.56
C GLY A 108 -2.90 11.77 6.52
N GLY A 109 -3.58 11.22 5.50
CA GLY A 109 -4.98 11.49 5.21
C GLY A 109 -5.18 12.77 4.39
N ASP A 110 -6.38 12.91 3.82
CA ASP A 110 -6.70 13.96 2.84
C ASP A 110 -7.62 15.07 3.38
N ALA A 111 -8.08 14.91 4.63
CA ALA A 111 -8.98 15.86 5.28
C ALA A 111 -8.39 17.29 5.26
N PRO A 112 -9.12 18.32 4.81
CA PRO A 112 -8.59 19.69 4.73
C PRO A 112 -8.14 20.23 6.07
N LYS A 113 -8.90 19.92 7.11
CA LYS A 113 -8.60 20.28 8.48
C LYS A 113 -8.40 18.97 9.25
N PRO A 114 -7.29 18.81 9.99
CA PRO A 114 -7.17 17.71 10.94
C PRO A 114 -8.32 17.74 11.94
N ALA A 115 -8.80 16.58 12.37
CA ALA A 115 -9.80 16.46 13.43
C ALA A 115 -9.25 16.94 14.79
N GLY A 116 -7.93 16.84 15.00
CA GLY A 116 -7.25 17.36 16.17
C GLY A 116 -5.76 17.59 15.93
N ARG A 117 -4.90 17.20 16.88
CA ARG A 117 -3.48 17.61 16.87
C ARG A 117 -2.63 16.98 15.76
N PHE A 118 -3.10 15.89 15.15
CA PHE A 118 -2.31 15.09 14.20
C PHE A 118 -2.45 15.58 12.76
N HIS A 119 -1.53 16.41 12.30
CA HIS A 119 -1.54 16.90 10.92
C HIS A 119 -0.68 16.09 9.94
N SER A 120 0.12 15.14 10.44
CA SER A 120 1.01 14.28 9.64
C SER A 120 1.04 12.84 10.15
N ALA A 121 1.38 11.90 9.26
CA ALA A 121 1.60 10.50 9.62
C ALA A 121 2.73 10.34 10.66
N TYR A 122 3.75 11.21 10.62
CA TYR A 122 4.86 11.18 11.56
C TYR A 122 4.40 11.43 13.00
N MET A 123 3.52 12.42 13.22
CA MET A 123 3.00 12.70 14.56
C MET A 123 2.17 11.55 15.13
N LEU A 124 1.34 10.90 14.29
CA LEU A 124 0.58 9.74 14.72
C LEU A 124 1.53 8.58 15.09
N LEU A 125 2.56 8.32 14.28
CA LEU A 125 3.58 7.31 14.59
C LEU A 125 4.27 7.59 15.94
N GLN A 126 4.64 8.84 16.21
CA GLN A 126 5.24 9.22 17.48
C GLN A 126 4.31 8.94 18.67
N ALA A 127 3.05 9.37 18.59
CA ALA A 127 2.08 9.11 19.65
C ALA A 127 1.83 7.61 19.85
N MET A 128 1.74 6.84 18.78
CA MET A 128 1.63 5.38 18.88
C MET A 128 2.86 4.74 19.54
N GLN A 129 4.06 5.22 19.22
CA GLN A 129 5.32 4.73 19.82
C GLN A 129 5.38 5.07 21.31
N GLU A 130 5.01 6.30 21.69
CA GLU A 130 4.96 6.77 23.09
C GLU A 130 3.93 5.97 23.92
N LEU A 131 2.80 5.60 23.30
CA LEU A 131 1.78 4.75 23.91
C LEU A 131 2.15 3.26 23.93
N GLY A 132 3.27 2.86 23.31
CA GLY A 132 3.73 1.47 23.31
C GLY A 132 2.86 0.52 22.49
N HIS A 133 2.46 0.93 21.28
CA HIS A 133 1.61 0.10 20.41
C HIS A 133 2.13 -1.35 20.24
N PRO A 134 1.25 -2.37 20.12
CA PRO A 134 1.66 -3.77 20.06
C PRO A 134 1.97 -4.28 18.64
N PHE A 135 1.74 -3.47 17.60
CA PHE A 135 1.86 -3.91 16.20
C PHE A 135 3.29 -4.30 15.82
N SER A 136 3.46 -5.53 15.31
CA SER A 136 4.73 -6.02 14.78
C SER A 136 5.04 -5.46 13.40
N GLU A 137 4.02 -5.02 12.67
CA GLU A 137 4.18 -4.39 11.37
C GLU A 137 3.55 -3.00 11.32
N VAL A 138 4.35 -2.02 10.93
CA VAL A 138 3.92 -0.63 10.76
C VAL A 138 4.36 -0.17 9.38
N GLY A 139 3.41 -0.05 8.46
CA GLY A 139 3.68 0.41 7.11
C GLY A 139 3.53 1.92 6.95
N ILE A 140 4.36 2.53 6.12
CA ILE A 140 4.29 3.96 5.77
C ILE A 140 4.29 4.19 4.26
N GLY A 141 3.68 5.29 3.82
CA GLY A 141 3.67 5.67 2.40
C GLY A 141 5.02 6.19 1.87
N GLY A 142 5.34 5.85 0.62
CA GLY A 142 6.46 6.41 -0.17
C GLY A 142 6.00 6.94 -1.54
N TYR A 143 6.71 7.91 -2.13
CA TYR A 143 6.29 8.62 -3.34
C TYR A 143 7.36 8.58 -4.44
N PRO A 144 7.35 7.56 -5.33
CA PRO A 144 8.38 7.43 -6.37
C PRO A 144 8.43 8.59 -7.38
N GLU A 145 7.30 9.22 -7.66
CA GLU A 145 7.18 10.36 -8.58
C GLU A 145 7.02 11.70 -7.84
N GLY A 146 7.24 11.73 -6.53
CA GLY A 146 6.91 12.88 -5.69
C GLY A 146 5.40 13.08 -5.54
N HIS A 147 4.99 14.32 -5.24
CA HIS A 147 3.60 14.69 -5.03
C HIS A 147 3.34 16.14 -5.47
N ALA A 148 2.27 16.37 -6.24
CA ALA A 148 2.00 17.67 -6.88
C ALA A 148 1.93 18.85 -5.89
N ASN A 149 1.42 18.61 -4.67
CA ASN A 149 1.21 19.66 -3.67
C ASN A 149 2.19 19.61 -2.49
N ILE A 150 3.19 18.71 -2.52
CA ILE A 150 4.16 18.59 -1.41
C ILE A 150 5.56 18.72 -2.01
N PRO A 151 6.37 19.70 -1.57
CA PRO A 151 7.74 19.83 -2.03
C PRO A 151 8.52 18.52 -1.86
N GLN A 152 9.40 18.23 -2.82
CA GLN A 152 10.20 17.00 -2.80
C GLN A 152 11.05 16.89 -1.52
N SER A 153 11.60 17.99 -1.03
CA SER A 153 12.34 18.06 0.24
C SER A 153 11.51 17.60 1.44
N ASP A 154 10.23 17.96 1.47
CA ASP A 154 9.33 17.63 2.57
C ASP A 154 8.92 16.16 2.54
N ILE A 155 8.77 15.60 1.33
CA ILE A 155 8.55 14.16 1.13
C ILE A 155 9.74 13.35 1.66
N GLU A 156 10.96 13.77 1.31
CA GLU A 156 12.21 13.11 1.72
C GLU A 156 12.42 13.23 3.23
N LEU A 157 12.21 14.41 3.80
CA LEU A 157 12.27 14.65 5.24
C LEU A 157 11.24 13.78 5.98
N ALA A 158 9.99 13.77 5.53
CA ALA A 158 8.94 12.97 6.15
C ALA A 158 9.25 11.46 6.07
N LEU A 159 9.80 10.99 4.95
CA LEU A 159 10.22 9.59 4.83
C LEU A 159 11.34 9.26 5.84
N LYS A 160 12.35 10.12 5.94
CA LYS A 160 13.47 9.96 6.89
C LYS A 160 13.00 9.97 8.35
N GLN A 161 12.04 10.83 8.69
CA GLN A 161 11.49 10.91 10.05
C GLN A 161 10.60 9.71 10.41
N LYS A 162 9.80 9.22 9.46
CA LYS A 162 8.91 8.08 9.70
C LYS A 162 9.64 6.74 9.71
N ALA A 163 10.73 6.60 8.94
CA ALA A 163 11.39 5.30 8.75
C ALA A 163 11.84 4.61 10.05
N PRO A 164 12.39 5.30 11.08
CA PRO A 164 12.74 4.69 12.35
C PRO A 164 11.54 4.13 13.15
N LEU A 165 10.32 4.58 12.85
CA LEU A 165 9.08 4.19 13.53
C LEU A 165 8.25 3.20 12.70
N ALA A 166 8.82 2.67 11.62
CA ALA A 166 8.12 1.83 10.64
C ALA A 166 8.90 0.56 10.35
N THR A 167 8.20 -0.45 9.84
CA THR A 167 8.79 -1.74 9.45
C THR A 167 8.76 -1.98 7.95
N ARG A 168 7.94 -1.22 7.20
CA ARG A 168 7.87 -1.33 5.73
C ARG A 168 7.39 -0.05 5.06
N ILE A 169 7.71 0.08 3.78
CA ILE A 169 7.23 1.16 2.92
C ILE A 169 6.31 0.57 1.85
N LEU A 170 5.16 1.20 1.62
CA LEU A 170 4.25 0.90 0.52
C LEU A 170 4.17 2.15 -0.37
N THR A 171 4.50 2.01 -1.65
CA THR A 171 4.57 3.18 -2.53
C THR A 171 3.19 3.60 -3.01
N GLN A 172 3.01 4.90 -3.21
CA GLN A 172 1.97 5.39 -4.11
C GLN A 172 2.16 4.76 -5.50
N ILE A 173 1.07 4.66 -6.25
CA ILE A 173 1.08 4.14 -7.62
C ILE A 173 2.12 4.88 -8.46
N CYS A 174 3.00 4.11 -9.11
CA CYS A 174 3.90 4.58 -10.15
C CYS A 174 3.80 3.67 -11.38
N PHE A 175 3.70 4.26 -12.57
CA PHE A 175 3.59 3.51 -13.83
C PHE A 175 4.91 3.30 -14.54
N ASP A 176 5.99 3.85 -13.99
CA ASP A 176 7.33 3.73 -14.55
C ASP A 176 8.20 2.86 -13.65
N ALA A 177 8.58 1.70 -14.21
CA ALA A 177 9.38 0.73 -13.49
C ALA A 177 10.79 1.24 -13.17
N ASN A 178 11.38 2.05 -14.07
CA ASN A 178 12.72 2.59 -13.84
C ASN A 178 12.66 3.72 -12.80
N THR A 179 11.65 4.60 -12.87
CA THR A 179 11.43 5.62 -11.82
C THR A 179 11.26 4.96 -10.45
N THR A 180 10.45 3.91 -10.36
CA THR A 180 10.25 3.16 -9.11
C THR A 180 11.55 2.53 -8.61
N ALA A 181 12.30 1.85 -9.48
CA ALA A 181 13.53 1.17 -9.11
C ALA A 181 14.62 2.19 -8.67
N ASN A 182 14.79 3.27 -9.42
CA ASN A 182 15.74 4.34 -9.11
C ASN A 182 15.38 5.07 -7.81
N TRP A 183 14.10 5.35 -7.58
CA TRP A 183 13.63 5.92 -6.32
C TRP A 183 13.95 4.98 -5.14
N ALA A 184 13.64 3.69 -5.25
CA ALA A 184 13.93 2.71 -4.21
C ALA A 184 15.44 2.55 -3.95
N ALA A 185 16.28 2.68 -4.98
CA ALA A 185 17.72 2.70 -4.84
C ALA A 185 18.21 3.98 -4.14
N GLY A 186 17.58 5.14 -4.42
CA GLY A 186 17.82 6.39 -3.71
C GLY A 186 17.49 6.31 -2.22
N VAL A 187 16.35 5.68 -1.87
CA VAL A 187 15.96 5.40 -0.47
C VAL A 187 16.97 4.51 0.23
N ALA A 188 17.45 3.44 -0.43
CA ALA A 188 18.50 2.60 0.15
C ALA A 188 19.83 3.37 0.33
N LYS A 189 20.19 4.21 -0.64
CA LYS A 189 21.41 5.04 -0.58
C LYS A 189 21.37 6.10 0.53
N SER A 190 20.19 6.56 0.94
CA SER A 190 20.03 7.48 2.07
C SER A 190 20.08 6.79 3.44
N GLY A 191 20.31 5.48 3.49
CA GLY A 191 20.42 4.70 4.71
C GLY A 191 19.09 4.15 5.24
N ILE A 192 18.02 4.19 4.45
CA ILE A 192 16.72 3.63 4.83
C ILE A 192 16.60 2.21 4.29
N ASP A 193 16.74 1.23 5.19
CA ASP A 193 16.78 -0.19 4.84
C ASP A 193 15.42 -0.93 4.88
N LEU A 194 14.32 -0.18 5.04
CA LEU A 194 12.98 -0.75 5.11
C LEU A 194 12.59 -1.51 3.82
N PRO A 195 11.92 -2.67 3.92
CA PRO A 195 11.37 -3.36 2.77
C PRO A 195 10.31 -2.51 2.07
N ILE A 196 10.39 -2.44 0.74
CA ILE A 196 9.52 -1.63 -0.13
C ILE A 196 8.57 -2.55 -0.91
N TYR A 197 7.28 -2.25 -0.82
CA TYR A 197 6.22 -2.89 -1.60
C TYR A 197 5.71 -1.91 -2.64
N VAL A 198 5.88 -2.26 -3.92
CA VAL A 198 5.56 -1.35 -5.03
C VAL A 198 4.06 -1.35 -5.26
N GLY A 199 3.45 -0.20 -5.03
CA GLY A 199 2.07 0.08 -5.36
C GLY A 199 1.84 0.12 -6.86
N MET A 200 0.92 -0.71 -7.36
CA MET A 200 0.50 -0.68 -8.77
C MET A 200 -1.00 -0.97 -8.94
N PRO A 201 -1.64 -0.41 -9.98
CA PRO A 201 -3.04 -0.70 -10.26
C PRO A 201 -3.24 -2.15 -10.68
N GLY A 202 -4.34 -2.76 -10.24
CA GLY A 202 -4.80 -4.03 -10.79
C GLY A 202 -5.42 -3.88 -12.18
N PRO A 203 -5.96 -4.97 -12.76
CA PRO A 203 -6.75 -4.92 -13.99
C PRO A 203 -8.09 -4.22 -13.75
N VAL A 204 -8.21 -2.99 -14.24
CA VAL A 204 -9.42 -2.19 -14.12
C VAL A 204 -9.79 -1.59 -15.48
N ASN A 205 -11.10 -1.48 -15.75
CA ASN A 205 -11.60 -0.92 -17.00
C ASN A 205 -11.14 0.54 -17.14
N ARG A 206 -10.66 0.92 -18.33
CA ARG A 206 -10.27 2.30 -18.68
C ARG A 206 -11.34 3.32 -18.33
N GLN A 207 -12.63 3.05 -18.58
CA GLN A 207 -13.71 3.97 -18.21
C GLN A 207 -13.83 4.14 -16.69
N LYS A 208 -13.63 3.05 -15.93
CA LYS A 208 -13.62 3.10 -14.47
C LYS A 208 -12.38 3.83 -13.97
N LEU A 209 -11.21 3.58 -14.54
CA LEU A 209 -10.00 4.34 -14.26
C LEU A 209 -10.17 5.81 -14.56
N VAL A 210 -10.78 6.18 -15.69
CA VAL A 210 -11.05 7.57 -16.05
C VAL A 210 -12.06 8.18 -15.09
N ARG A 211 -13.15 7.50 -14.71
CA ARG A 211 -14.11 7.99 -13.70
C ARG A 211 -13.51 8.12 -12.30
N ILE A 212 -12.67 7.16 -11.91
CA ILE A 212 -11.84 7.24 -10.72
C ILE A 212 -11.01 8.51 -10.87
N SER A 213 -10.19 8.63 -11.91
CA SER A 213 -9.27 9.74 -12.13
C SER A 213 -9.93 11.12 -12.33
N ALA A 214 -11.17 11.17 -12.82
CA ALA A 214 -11.98 12.37 -13.07
C ALA A 214 -12.92 12.71 -11.90
N GLY A 215 -12.96 11.90 -10.84
CA GLY A 215 -13.78 12.13 -9.67
C GLY A 215 -15.23 11.71 -9.83
N ILE A 216 -15.54 10.41 -9.68
CA ILE A 216 -16.70 9.91 -8.90
C ILE A 216 -16.79 8.39 -8.96
N GLY A 217 -17.10 7.81 -7.79
CA GLY A 217 -17.62 6.45 -7.69
C GLY A 217 -17.77 5.88 -6.29
N LEU A 218 -17.77 6.71 -5.22
CA LEU A 218 -18.41 6.58 -3.91
C LEU A 218 -18.08 7.87 -3.11
N GLY A 219 -19.02 8.35 -2.29
CA GLY A 219 -19.09 9.72 -1.74
C GLY A 219 -17.81 10.38 -1.17
N GLN A 220 -17.81 11.71 -1.26
CA GLN A 220 -16.94 12.72 -0.63
C GLN A 220 -15.41 12.55 -0.66
N SER A 221 -14.86 11.60 -1.43
CA SER A 221 -13.39 11.41 -1.50
C SER A 221 -12.78 12.03 -2.76
N ALA A 222 -13.16 13.27 -3.09
CA ALA A 222 -12.73 13.98 -4.31
C ALA A 222 -11.24 14.37 -4.31
N ARG A 223 -10.57 14.33 -3.15
CA ARG A 223 -9.19 14.80 -2.97
C ARG A 223 -8.12 13.76 -3.27
N PHE A 224 -8.48 12.47 -3.28
CA PHE A 224 -7.56 11.39 -3.64
C PHE A 224 -7.09 11.50 -5.10
N LEU A 225 -7.89 12.15 -5.94
CA LEU A 225 -7.78 12.12 -7.40
C LEU A 225 -7.00 13.29 -7.98
N GLN A 226 -7.05 14.45 -7.34
CA GLN A 226 -6.11 15.55 -7.63
C GLN A 226 -4.65 15.16 -7.34
N LYS A 227 -4.40 14.10 -6.58
CA LYS A 227 -3.05 13.64 -6.21
C LYS A 227 -2.44 12.63 -7.19
N GLN A 228 -3.21 12.22 -8.20
CA GLN A 228 -2.84 11.22 -9.20
C GLN A 228 -2.97 11.78 -10.63
N GLN A 229 -2.63 13.04 -10.88
CA GLN A 229 -2.76 13.67 -12.21
C GLN A 229 -1.99 12.93 -13.32
N ASN A 230 -0.92 12.20 -12.97
CA ASN A 230 -0.16 11.33 -13.87
C ASN A 230 -0.91 10.05 -14.29
N LEU A 231 -1.91 9.60 -13.51
CA LEU A 231 -2.81 8.50 -13.91
C LEU A 231 -3.54 8.90 -15.20
N LEU A 232 -4.22 10.05 -15.21
CA LEU A 232 -5.05 10.54 -16.32
C LEU A 232 -4.31 10.55 -17.66
N TRP A 233 -3.11 11.14 -17.67
CA TRP A 233 -2.37 11.40 -18.91
C TRP A 233 -1.95 10.10 -19.64
N ARG A 234 -1.52 9.07 -18.89
CA ARG A 234 -1.06 7.79 -19.49
C ARG A 234 -2.21 6.88 -19.91
N PHE A 235 -3.44 7.12 -19.44
CA PHE A 235 -4.62 6.35 -19.88
C PHE A 235 -5.24 6.86 -21.18
N LEU A 236 -4.93 8.10 -21.58
CA LEU A 236 -5.33 8.68 -22.86
C LEU A 236 -4.40 8.25 -24.02
N LEU A 237 -3.25 7.61 -23.72
CA LEU A 237 -2.32 7.13 -24.74
C LEU A 237 -2.88 5.91 -25.51
N PRO A 238 -2.65 5.83 -26.84
CA PRO A 238 -3.02 4.66 -27.64
C PRO A 238 -2.39 3.37 -27.07
N GLY A 239 -3.20 2.34 -26.85
CA GLY A 239 -2.76 1.03 -26.31
C GLY A 239 -3.13 0.76 -24.83
N GLY A 240 -3.39 1.80 -24.05
CA GLY A 240 -3.88 1.75 -22.66
C GLY A 240 -3.06 0.98 -21.64
N TYR A 241 -3.59 0.92 -20.41
CA TYR A 241 -2.90 0.33 -19.27
C TYR A 241 -2.89 -1.21 -19.30
N ASN A 242 -1.72 -1.80 -19.04
CA ASN A 242 -1.55 -3.24 -18.91
C ASN A 242 -0.72 -3.56 -17.65
N PRO A 243 -1.35 -4.12 -16.59
CA PRO A 243 -0.66 -4.43 -15.33
C PRO A 243 0.41 -5.51 -15.50
N THR A 244 0.22 -6.49 -16.38
CA THR A 244 1.24 -7.51 -16.69
C THR A 244 2.50 -6.87 -17.28
N LYS A 245 2.35 -5.89 -18.18
CA LYS A 245 3.49 -5.19 -18.78
C LYS A 245 4.27 -4.39 -17.73
N LEU A 246 3.57 -3.73 -16.82
CA LEU A 246 4.21 -3.01 -15.71
C LEU A 246 4.94 -3.97 -14.76
N ALA A 247 4.28 -5.05 -14.32
CA ALA A 247 4.90 -6.06 -13.46
C ALA A 247 6.16 -6.66 -14.11
N ARG A 248 6.11 -7.03 -15.39
CA ARG A 248 7.28 -7.53 -16.14
C ARG A 248 8.41 -6.50 -16.20
N ARG A 249 8.09 -5.22 -16.45
CA ARG A 249 9.09 -4.14 -16.45
C ARG A 249 9.72 -3.94 -15.08
N LEU A 250 8.93 -4.01 -14.00
CA LEU A 250 9.44 -3.98 -12.63
C LEU A 250 10.39 -5.17 -12.38
N GLY A 251 9.98 -6.38 -12.75
CA GLY A 251 10.83 -7.58 -12.64
C GLY A 251 12.12 -7.53 -13.46
N SER A 252 12.20 -6.68 -14.49
CA SER A 252 13.44 -6.41 -15.24
C SER A 252 14.26 -5.24 -14.70
N ALA A 253 13.62 -4.24 -14.09
CA ALA A 253 14.28 -3.03 -13.59
C ALA A 253 14.85 -3.21 -12.19
N VAL A 254 14.11 -3.87 -11.29
CA VAL A 254 14.47 -4.06 -9.88
C VAL A 254 15.81 -4.78 -9.71
N PRO A 255 16.13 -5.86 -10.45
CA PRO A 255 17.44 -6.51 -10.35
C PRO A 255 18.64 -5.65 -10.73
N LYS A 256 18.43 -4.57 -11.53
CA LYS A 256 19.51 -3.73 -12.06
C LYS A 256 20.01 -2.69 -11.05
N VAL A 257 19.30 -2.52 -9.93
CA VAL A 257 19.62 -1.53 -8.92
C VAL A 257 19.65 -2.19 -7.55
N ARG A 258 20.53 -1.70 -6.67
CA ARG A 258 20.50 -2.09 -5.26
C ARG A 258 19.31 -1.39 -4.60
N SER A 259 18.23 -2.12 -4.40
CA SER A 259 17.01 -1.60 -3.78
C SER A 259 16.45 -2.56 -2.73
N ASN A 260 15.59 -2.01 -1.85
CA ASN A 260 14.91 -2.79 -0.81
C ASN A 260 13.51 -3.26 -1.25
N ILE A 261 13.24 -3.33 -2.56
CA ILE A 261 11.96 -3.83 -3.07
C ILE A 261 11.82 -5.31 -2.72
N ARG A 262 10.65 -5.69 -2.18
CA ARG A 262 10.34 -7.06 -1.72
C ARG A 262 9.10 -7.66 -2.34
N GLY A 263 8.20 -6.85 -2.90
CA GLY A 263 6.91 -7.33 -3.39
C GLY A 263 6.09 -6.25 -4.08
N LEU A 264 4.87 -6.62 -4.43
CA LEU A 264 3.89 -5.76 -5.08
C LEU A 264 2.68 -5.56 -4.16
N HIS A 265 2.12 -4.36 -4.19
CA HIS A 265 0.88 -4.01 -3.54
C HIS A 265 -0.13 -3.56 -4.59
N ILE A 266 -1.22 -4.30 -4.74
CA ILE A 266 -2.15 -4.12 -5.86
C ILE A 266 -3.35 -3.29 -5.41
N PHE A 267 -3.50 -2.10 -5.99
CA PHE A 267 -4.70 -1.31 -5.86
C PHE A 267 -5.80 -1.94 -6.71
N THR A 268 -6.74 -2.65 -6.07
CA THR A 268 -7.75 -3.44 -6.78
C THR A 268 -8.84 -2.59 -7.43
N PHE A 269 -9.08 -1.37 -6.92
CA PHE A 269 -10.21 -0.52 -7.33
C PHE A 269 -11.56 -1.26 -7.33
N ASN A 270 -11.73 -2.19 -6.38
CA ASN A 270 -12.89 -3.06 -6.21
C ASN A 270 -13.12 -4.05 -7.38
N GLU A 271 -12.16 -4.21 -8.28
CA GLU A 271 -12.16 -5.25 -9.33
C GLU A 271 -11.49 -6.53 -8.80
N ILE A 272 -12.02 -7.07 -7.69
CA ILE A 272 -11.41 -8.14 -6.90
C ILE A 272 -11.19 -9.40 -7.75
N GLN A 273 -12.27 -9.94 -8.33
CA GLN A 273 -12.22 -11.13 -9.16
C GLN A 273 -11.21 -11.01 -10.32
N LYS A 274 -11.25 -9.89 -11.05
CA LYS A 274 -10.34 -9.66 -12.18
C LYS A 274 -8.88 -9.58 -11.72
N THR A 275 -8.65 -8.96 -10.56
CA THR A 275 -7.31 -8.86 -9.97
C THR A 275 -6.75 -10.23 -9.61
N GLU A 276 -7.55 -11.09 -8.97
CA GLU A 276 -7.11 -12.44 -8.63
C GLU A 276 -6.89 -13.31 -9.88
N GLN A 277 -7.81 -13.27 -10.86
CA GLN A 277 -7.63 -13.99 -12.12
C GLN A 277 -6.36 -13.56 -12.85
N TRP A 278 -6.05 -12.26 -12.85
CA TRP A 278 -4.81 -11.74 -13.40
C TRP A 278 -3.58 -12.22 -12.64
N ARG A 279 -3.59 -12.19 -11.30
CA ARG A 279 -2.48 -12.67 -10.47
C ARG A 279 -2.19 -14.15 -10.76
N ARG A 280 -3.21 -15.00 -10.80
CA ARG A 280 -3.07 -16.44 -11.11
C ARG A 280 -2.42 -16.66 -12.49
N LYS A 281 -2.89 -15.94 -13.51
CA LYS A 281 -2.29 -16.00 -14.86
C LYS A 281 -0.85 -15.50 -14.87
N LEU A 282 -0.56 -14.43 -14.14
CA LEU A 282 0.80 -13.88 -14.03
C LEU A 282 1.73 -14.89 -13.38
N LEU A 283 1.35 -15.47 -12.24
CA LEU A 283 2.11 -16.51 -11.54
C LEU A 283 2.41 -17.71 -12.43
N ALA A 284 1.38 -18.28 -13.07
CA ALA A 284 1.56 -19.41 -14.00
C ALA A 284 2.58 -19.09 -15.10
N SER A 285 2.52 -17.88 -15.67
CA SER A 285 3.43 -17.46 -16.74
C SER A 285 4.89 -17.26 -16.31
N VAL A 286 5.16 -17.22 -14.99
CA VAL A 286 6.51 -17.09 -14.44
C VAL A 286 7.03 -18.46 -14.01
N SER A 287 6.20 -19.30 -13.38
CA SER A 287 6.56 -20.67 -13.02
C SER A 287 6.89 -21.56 -14.23
N GLU A 288 6.28 -21.33 -15.39
CA GLU A 288 6.62 -22.04 -16.64
C GLU A 288 7.98 -21.62 -17.22
N LYS A 289 8.43 -20.40 -16.96
CA LYS A 289 9.73 -19.90 -17.44
C LYS A 289 10.89 -20.40 -16.60
N ASP A 290 10.71 -20.60 -15.31
CA ASP A 290 11.75 -21.15 -14.42
C ASP A 290 12.01 -22.65 -14.67
N LYS A 291 11.13 -23.33 -15.43
CA LYS A 291 11.28 -24.74 -15.84
C LYS A 291 11.96 -24.94 -17.20
N ARG A 292 12.29 -23.86 -17.92
CA ARG A 292 12.95 -23.89 -19.23
C ARG A 292 14.35 -23.30 -19.13
#